data_AF-A0A2V8JPP6-F1
#
_entry.id   AF-A0A2V8JPP6-F1
#
_cell.length_a   1.000
_cell.length_b   1.000
_cell.length_c   1.000
_cell.angle_alpha   90.00
_cell.angle_beta   90.00
_cell.angle_gamma   90.00
#
_symmetry.space_group_name_H-M   'P 1'
#
loop_
_entity.id
_entity.type
_entity.pdbx_description
1 polymer ?
#
loop_
_entity_poly.entity_id
_entity_poly.type
_entity_poly.pdbx_seq_one_letter_code
_entity_poly.pdbx_strand_id
1 'polypeptide(L)'
;MSKSLLERLSEHRTLGAAPQPQIEWVANRGRLRSLAAGQILTSKKGPVEGLHVVLSGHLAIYVDGGSGRRKIMEWRGGDITGMMPYSRLIAPPGDVVAEEPTEVVTVPSGDLPQMICDCHELTAMLVHLMVDRARHFTSSYLHDEKMVSLGRLAAGLAHELNNPASALTRSAKALAASIGSVRTASHDLGAAGLTMEQVAAIDAIRQISISSRVQSVRSPLEQEDRERSIANWLKKHGANPAAAEPLAETDLTFNALDQLASAIDGKALDIALVWLAADFSTHRLTAEIQEAASRVYNLVASVKGFTQMDRASVPEPVDIEQGLTDTVVILGSKARKRSVSLSLRTEPPRPPRAGVARLSLSAEEIPQDKAQSIFPVLRARCRS
;
A
#
# COMPACT_ATOMS: atom_id res chain seq x y z
N MET A 1 -57.92 9.87 15.65
CA MET A 1 -58.37 9.66 14.25
C MET A 1 -57.12 9.46 13.41
N SER A 2 -57.10 8.45 12.55
CA SER A 2 -55.97 8.26 11.61
C SER A 2 -55.95 9.45 10.64
N LYS A 3 -54.81 10.14 10.50
CA LYS A 3 -54.65 11.22 9.51
C LYS A 3 -54.93 10.68 8.11
N SER A 4 -55.56 11.47 7.25
CA SER A 4 -55.80 11.05 5.87
C SER A 4 -54.46 10.88 5.14
N LEU A 5 -54.43 10.02 4.11
CA LEU A 5 -53.20 9.83 3.32
C LEU A 5 -52.69 11.15 2.73
N LEU A 6 -53.62 12.00 2.29
CA LEU A 6 -53.31 13.32 1.76
C LEU A 6 -52.64 14.21 2.81
N GLU A 7 -53.17 14.29 4.03
CA GLU A 7 -52.55 15.04 5.14
C GLU A 7 -51.13 14.56 5.43
N ARG A 8 -50.91 13.23 5.46
CA ARG A 8 -49.59 12.63 5.70
C ARG A 8 -48.60 12.97 4.58
N LEU A 9 -49.05 13.02 3.33
CA LEU A 9 -48.21 13.39 2.18
C LEU A 9 -47.91 14.89 2.14
N SER A 10 -48.87 15.74 2.52
CA SER A 10 -48.66 17.19 2.64
C SER A 10 -47.68 17.57 3.75
N GLU A 11 -47.61 16.80 4.84
CA GLU A 11 -46.63 16.98 5.93
C GLU A 11 -45.26 16.33 5.64
N HIS A 12 -45.13 15.57 4.55
CA HIS A 12 -43.92 14.80 4.25
C HIS A 12 -42.75 15.72 3.88
N ARG A 13 -41.58 15.54 4.52
CA ARG A 13 -40.39 16.39 4.35
C ARG A 13 -40.05 16.76 2.90
N THR A 14 -40.05 15.79 1.98
CA THR A 14 -39.76 16.05 0.55
C THR A 14 -41.01 16.42 -0.28
N LEU A 15 -42.10 15.65 -0.20
CA LEU A 15 -43.30 15.88 -1.00
C LEU A 15 -44.14 17.09 -0.58
N GLY A 16 -44.10 17.50 0.68
CA GLY A 16 -44.91 18.61 1.20
C GLY A 16 -44.57 19.96 0.58
N ALA A 17 -43.43 20.07 -0.11
CA ALA A 17 -43.06 21.24 -0.90
C ALA A 17 -43.70 21.27 -2.30
N ALA A 18 -44.35 20.19 -2.74
CA ALA A 18 -45.01 20.12 -4.05
C ALA A 18 -46.32 20.91 -4.05
N PRO A 19 -46.78 21.40 -5.21
CA PRO A 19 -48.13 21.95 -5.33
C PRO A 19 -49.19 20.95 -4.89
N GLN A 20 -50.20 21.41 -4.15
CA GLN A 20 -51.28 20.58 -3.62
C GLN A 20 -51.92 19.64 -4.66
N PRO A 21 -52.22 20.06 -5.91
CA PRO A 21 -52.78 19.16 -6.93
C PRO A 21 -51.87 17.97 -7.28
N GLN A 22 -50.54 18.13 -7.16
CA GLN A 22 -49.57 17.07 -7.44
C GLN A 22 -49.42 16.12 -6.27
N ILE A 23 -49.59 16.60 -5.03
CA ILE A 23 -49.69 15.75 -3.84
C ILE A 23 -50.95 14.90 -3.91
N GLU A 24 -52.08 15.48 -4.32
CA GLU A 24 -53.33 14.76 -4.56
C GLU A 24 -53.18 13.71 -5.65
N TRP A 25 -52.45 14.02 -6.73
CA TRP A 25 -52.14 13.04 -7.78
C TRP A 25 -51.43 11.81 -7.21
N VAL A 26 -50.41 12.02 -6.35
CA VAL A 26 -49.69 10.93 -5.67
C VAL A 26 -50.61 10.18 -4.71
N ALA A 27 -51.47 10.87 -3.96
CA ALA A 27 -52.42 10.25 -3.04
C ALA A 27 -53.44 9.35 -3.76
N ASN A 28 -53.88 9.75 -4.96
CA ASN A 28 -54.87 9.02 -5.75
C ASN A 28 -54.29 7.80 -6.48
N ARG A 29 -53.02 7.88 -6.94
CA ARG A 29 -52.35 6.81 -7.70
C ARG A 29 -51.51 5.89 -6.81
N GLY A 30 -51.10 6.39 -5.64
CA GLY A 30 -50.24 5.69 -4.70
C GLY A 30 -50.96 4.60 -3.91
N ARG A 31 -50.29 3.47 -3.73
CA ARG A 31 -50.78 2.36 -2.89
C ARG A 31 -50.01 2.34 -1.58
N LEU A 32 -50.72 2.46 -0.47
CA LEU A 32 -50.14 2.32 0.86
C LEU A 32 -49.77 0.86 1.13
N ARG A 33 -48.54 0.63 1.57
CA ARG A 33 -48.00 -0.66 2.00
C ARG A 33 -47.45 -0.52 3.41
N SER A 34 -47.81 -1.44 4.28
CA SER A 34 -47.22 -1.57 5.61
C SER A 34 -46.31 -2.80 5.63
N LEU A 35 -45.08 -2.62 6.08
CA LEU A 35 -44.06 -3.65 6.17
C LEU A 35 -43.70 -3.89 7.63
N ALA A 36 -43.65 -5.15 8.04
CA ALA A 36 -43.04 -5.54 9.31
C ALA A 36 -41.51 -5.51 9.19
N ALA A 37 -40.81 -5.38 10.32
CA ALA A 37 -39.35 -5.51 10.36
C ALA A 37 -38.89 -6.84 9.73
N GLY A 38 -37.87 -6.78 8.89
CA GLY A 38 -37.34 -7.91 8.12
C GLY A 38 -38.05 -8.18 6.79
N GLN A 39 -39.18 -7.54 6.49
CA GLN A 39 -39.84 -7.70 5.19
C GLN A 39 -39.12 -6.94 4.08
N ILE A 40 -39.15 -7.52 2.88
CA ILE A 40 -38.53 -6.94 1.68
C ILE A 40 -39.54 -6.04 0.98
N LEU A 41 -39.20 -4.76 0.80
CA LEU A 41 -39.96 -3.83 -0.04
C LEU A 41 -39.70 -4.12 -1.53
N THR A 42 -38.42 -4.23 -1.90
CA THR A 42 -37.97 -4.45 -3.28
C THR A 42 -36.86 -5.48 -3.30
N SER A 43 -37.03 -6.56 -4.06
CA SER A 43 -36.00 -7.59 -4.18
C SER A 43 -34.97 -7.25 -5.25
N LYS A 44 -33.71 -7.68 -5.04
CA LYS A 44 -32.63 -7.61 -6.04
C LYS A 44 -32.88 -8.43 -7.31
N LYS A 45 -33.81 -9.39 -7.27
CA LYS A 45 -34.11 -10.29 -8.40
C LYS A 45 -35.22 -9.78 -9.32
N GLY A 46 -35.96 -8.75 -8.91
CA GLY A 46 -37.17 -8.29 -9.61
C GLY A 46 -37.08 -6.82 -10.01
N PRO A 47 -37.96 -6.39 -10.94
CA PRO A 47 -38.06 -4.99 -11.30
C PRO A 47 -38.52 -4.15 -10.10
N VAL A 48 -38.04 -2.91 -10.00
CA VAL A 48 -38.56 -1.95 -9.03
C VAL A 48 -40.01 -1.62 -9.40
N GLU A 49 -40.94 -1.83 -8.46
CA GLU A 49 -42.38 -1.66 -8.70
C GLU A 49 -42.77 -0.23 -9.05
N GLY A 50 -42.03 0.76 -8.55
CA GLY A 50 -42.26 2.17 -8.86
C GLY A 50 -41.57 3.12 -7.89
N LEU A 51 -42.10 4.34 -7.79
CA LEU A 51 -41.63 5.35 -6.84
C LEU A 51 -42.17 5.04 -5.45
N HIS A 52 -41.30 5.04 -4.45
CA HIS A 52 -41.64 4.72 -3.06
C HIS A 52 -41.46 5.96 -2.19
N VAL A 53 -42.54 6.39 -1.55
CA VAL A 53 -42.56 7.51 -0.59
C VAL A 53 -42.63 6.92 0.81
N VAL A 54 -41.59 7.12 1.61
CA VAL A 54 -41.48 6.55 2.96
C VAL A 54 -42.19 7.47 3.93
N LEU A 55 -43.36 7.06 4.41
CA LEU A 55 -44.15 7.88 5.35
C LEU A 55 -43.58 7.77 6.77
N SER A 56 -43.18 6.57 7.18
CA SER A 56 -42.65 6.27 8.51
C SER A 56 -41.81 4.99 8.46
N GLY A 57 -40.93 4.81 9.45
CA GLY A 57 -40.05 3.66 9.57
C GLY A 57 -38.68 3.85 8.92
N HIS A 58 -38.00 2.74 8.62
CA HIS A 58 -36.61 2.69 8.19
C HIS A 58 -36.41 1.54 7.20
N LEU A 59 -35.95 1.89 6.00
CA LEU A 59 -35.55 0.98 4.94
C LEU A 59 -34.04 1.03 4.78
N ALA A 60 -33.43 -0.11 4.51
CA ALA A 60 -32.02 -0.19 4.18
C ALA A 60 -31.75 -1.20 3.06
N ILE A 61 -30.69 -0.93 2.31
CA ILE A 61 -30.17 -1.85 1.30
C ILE A 61 -28.77 -2.30 1.70
N TYR A 62 -28.56 -3.60 1.60
CA TYR A 62 -27.30 -4.26 1.90
C TYR A 62 -26.74 -4.94 0.68
N VAL A 63 -25.44 -4.81 0.45
CA VAL A 63 -24.72 -5.51 -0.61
C VAL A 63 -23.57 -6.28 0.02
N ASP A 64 -23.38 -7.52 -0.43
CA ASP A 64 -22.24 -8.32 -0.02
C ASP A 64 -20.99 -7.80 -0.73
N GLY A 65 -20.11 -7.16 0.04
CA GLY A 65 -18.75 -6.83 -0.39
C GLY A 65 -17.80 -7.97 -0.01
N GLY A 66 -16.61 -8.02 -0.60
CA GLY A 66 -15.61 -9.05 -0.28
C GLY A 66 -15.17 -9.11 1.21
N SER A 67 -15.59 -8.16 2.04
CA SER A 67 -15.38 -8.10 3.49
C SER A 67 -16.65 -8.37 4.33
N GLY A 68 -17.77 -8.73 3.71
CA GLY A 68 -19.05 -9.02 4.37
C GLY A 68 -20.21 -8.15 3.90
N ARG A 69 -21.37 -8.33 4.56
CA ARG A 69 -22.61 -7.60 4.25
C ARG A 69 -22.48 -6.13 4.66
N ARG A 70 -22.60 -5.22 3.70
CA ARG A 70 -22.43 -3.77 3.91
C ARG A 70 -23.72 -3.03 3.62
N LYS A 71 -24.16 -2.16 4.54
CA LYS A 71 -25.25 -1.21 4.28
C LYS A 71 -24.75 -0.13 3.32
N ILE A 72 -25.40 0.03 2.17
CA ILE A 72 -24.95 1.00 1.14
C ILE A 72 -25.85 2.23 1.04
N MET A 73 -27.09 2.15 1.54
CA MET A 73 -28.05 3.25 1.56
C MET A 73 -29.18 2.94 2.53
N GLU A 74 -29.78 3.98 3.09
CA GLU A 74 -30.95 3.89 3.95
C GLU A 74 -31.91 5.05 3.70
N TRP A 75 -33.16 4.85 4.08
CA TRP A 75 -34.25 5.82 3.97
C TRP A 75 -35.11 5.76 5.20
N ARG A 76 -35.53 6.92 5.71
CA ARG A 76 -36.41 7.06 6.87
C ARG A 76 -37.72 7.75 6.48
N GLY A 77 -38.65 7.85 7.42
CA GLY A 77 -39.85 8.68 7.25
C GLY A 77 -39.49 10.09 6.74
N GLY A 78 -40.10 10.49 5.63
CA GLY A 78 -39.78 11.73 4.92
C GLY A 78 -38.81 11.58 3.74
N ASP A 79 -38.36 10.37 3.41
CA ASP A 79 -37.55 10.07 2.23
C ASP A 79 -38.34 9.51 1.05
N ILE A 80 -37.78 9.66 -0.15
CA ILE A 80 -38.32 9.09 -1.39
C ILE A 80 -37.27 8.20 -2.05
N THR A 81 -37.65 7.00 -2.45
CA THR A 81 -36.78 5.99 -3.08
C THR A 81 -37.49 5.26 -4.23
N GLY A 82 -36.89 4.18 -4.73
CA GLY A 82 -37.42 3.38 -5.84
C GLY A 82 -37.10 3.98 -7.21
N MET A 83 -38.02 3.79 -8.15
CA MET A 83 -37.91 4.26 -9.53
C MET A 83 -38.26 5.75 -9.59
N MET A 84 -37.24 6.59 -9.80
CA MET A 84 -37.36 8.05 -9.96
C MET A 84 -37.62 8.42 -11.44
N PRO A 85 -38.15 9.62 -11.73
CA PRO A 85 -38.30 10.11 -13.11
C PRO A 85 -37.00 10.03 -13.90
N TYR A 86 -37.08 9.50 -15.13
CA TYR A 86 -35.96 9.28 -16.05
C TYR A 86 -34.84 8.34 -15.54
N SER A 87 -35.03 7.69 -14.38
CA SER A 87 -34.07 6.73 -13.85
C SER A 87 -33.98 5.50 -14.75
N ARG A 88 -32.75 4.96 -14.89
CA ARG A 88 -32.47 3.69 -15.58
C ARG A 88 -32.45 2.49 -14.63
N LEU A 89 -32.89 2.67 -13.39
CA LEU A 89 -32.88 1.63 -12.36
C LEU A 89 -33.86 0.52 -12.74
N ILE A 90 -33.34 -0.67 -13.04
CA ILE A 90 -34.17 -1.85 -13.33
C ILE A 90 -34.39 -2.65 -12.04
N ALA A 91 -33.33 -2.98 -11.33
CA ALA A 91 -33.36 -3.69 -10.06
C ALA A 91 -32.37 -3.06 -9.07
N PRO A 92 -32.62 -3.13 -7.76
CA PRO A 92 -31.68 -2.63 -6.77
C PRO A 92 -30.44 -3.55 -6.67
N PRO A 93 -29.26 -3.02 -6.29
CA PRO A 93 -28.03 -3.82 -6.15
C PRO A 93 -28.07 -4.84 -4.98
N GLY A 94 -29.12 -4.83 -4.18
CA GLY A 94 -29.36 -5.67 -3.01
C GLY A 94 -30.83 -5.59 -2.60
N ASP A 95 -31.30 -6.50 -1.75
CA ASP A 95 -32.68 -6.46 -1.27
C ASP A 95 -32.88 -5.21 -0.38
N VAL A 96 -33.96 -4.47 -0.63
CA VAL A 96 -34.40 -3.34 0.20
C VAL A 96 -35.30 -3.89 1.29
N VAL A 97 -34.85 -3.81 2.54
CA VAL A 97 -35.48 -4.44 3.70
C VAL A 97 -35.94 -3.37 4.68
N ALA A 98 -37.11 -3.55 5.28
CA ALA A 98 -37.57 -2.76 6.41
C ALA A 98 -36.81 -3.18 7.69
N GLU A 99 -36.07 -2.28 8.32
CA GLU A 99 -35.39 -2.54 9.59
C GLU A 99 -36.32 -2.41 10.79
N GLU A 100 -37.38 -1.61 10.65
CA GLU A 100 -38.46 -1.43 11.63
C GLU A 100 -39.83 -1.41 10.93
N PRO A 101 -40.96 -1.46 11.65
CA PRO A 101 -42.28 -1.30 11.04
C PRO A 101 -42.36 -0.04 10.18
N THR A 102 -42.60 -0.20 8.89
CA THR A 102 -42.41 0.84 7.88
C THR A 102 -43.67 0.99 7.03
N GLU A 103 -44.12 2.22 6.81
CA GLU A 103 -45.20 2.53 5.88
C GLU A 103 -44.68 3.28 4.67
N VAL A 104 -45.03 2.78 3.48
CA VAL A 104 -44.59 3.32 2.20
C VAL A 104 -45.78 3.48 1.27
N VAL A 105 -45.84 4.60 0.56
CA VAL A 105 -46.76 4.79 -0.56
C VAL A 105 -46.00 4.50 -1.84
N THR A 106 -46.51 3.57 -2.65
CA THR A 106 -45.89 3.20 -3.93
C THR A 106 -46.73 3.72 -5.08
N VAL A 107 -46.17 4.61 -5.89
CA VAL A 107 -46.73 4.99 -7.19
C VAL A 107 -46.17 3.99 -8.22
N PRO A 108 -47.01 3.20 -8.91
CA PRO A 108 -46.56 2.22 -9.88
C PRO A 108 -45.69 2.84 -10.99
N SER A 109 -44.67 2.09 -11.44
CA SER A 109 -43.77 2.52 -12.53
C SER A 109 -44.50 2.89 -13.82
N GLY A 110 -45.64 2.24 -14.11
CA GLY A 110 -46.50 2.53 -15.25
C GLY A 110 -47.18 3.91 -15.20
N ASP A 111 -47.34 4.51 -14.02
CA ASP A 111 -47.93 5.84 -13.84
C ASP A 111 -46.88 6.97 -13.93
N LEU A 112 -45.58 6.65 -13.88
CA LEU A 112 -44.51 7.65 -13.91
C LEU A 112 -44.45 8.48 -15.20
N PRO A 113 -44.67 7.93 -16.42
CA PRO A 113 -44.74 8.75 -17.63
C PRO A 113 -45.82 9.83 -17.55
N GLN A 114 -46.97 9.49 -16.97
CA GLN A 114 -48.06 10.46 -16.77
C GLN A 114 -47.72 11.48 -15.68
N MET A 115 -47.09 11.04 -14.58
CA MET A 115 -46.60 11.95 -13.52
C MET A 115 -45.66 13.02 -14.09
N ILE A 116 -44.78 12.64 -15.01
CA ILE A 116 -43.82 13.56 -15.65
C ILE A 116 -44.54 14.66 -16.44
N CYS A 117 -45.66 14.33 -17.09
CA CYS A 117 -46.47 15.29 -17.84
C CYS A 117 -47.34 16.17 -16.92
N ASP A 118 -47.98 15.56 -15.92
CA ASP A 118 -49.03 16.20 -15.12
C ASP A 118 -48.49 16.90 -13.87
N CYS A 119 -47.31 16.49 -13.37
CA CYS A 119 -46.72 16.95 -12.11
C CYS A 119 -45.28 17.47 -12.32
N HIS A 120 -45.14 18.62 -12.98
CA HIS A 120 -43.84 19.16 -13.40
C HIS A 120 -42.92 19.51 -12.21
N GLU A 121 -43.44 20.20 -11.20
CA GLU A 121 -42.69 20.65 -10.01
C GLU A 121 -42.24 19.46 -9.16
N LEU A 122 -43.12 18.49 -8.94
CA LEU A 122 -42.76 17.24 -8.29
C LEU A 122 -41.68 16.49 -9.07
N THR A 123 -41.81 16.42 -10.39
CA THR A 123 -40.80 15.79 -11.26
C THR A 123 -39.44 16.46 -11.11
N ALA A 124 -39.39 17.80 -11.13
CA ALA A 124 -38.15 18.55 -10.94
C ALA A 124 -37.50 18.25 -9.57
N MET A 125 -38.28 18.25 -8.49
CA MET A 125 -37.77 17.92 -7.15
C MET A 125 -37.22 16.50 -7.06
N LEU A 126 -37.93 15.52 -7.64
CA LEU A 126 -37.50 14.12 -7.67
C LEU A 126 -36.20 13.95 -8.48
N VAL A 127 -36.05 14.67 -9.59
CA VAL A 127 -34.80 14.68 -10.38
C VAL A 127 -33.64 15.27 -9.58
N HIS A 128 -33.84 16.39 -8.88
CA HIS A 128 -32.80 16.96 -8.03
C HIS A 128 -32.38 16.00 -6.91
N LEU A 129 -33.35 15.39 -6.23
CA LEU A 129 -33.08 14.38 -5.20
C LEU A 129 -32.28 13.19 -5.76
N MET A 130 -32.59 12.76 -6.99
CA MET A 130 -31.85 11.68 -7.67
C MET A 130 -30.40 12.09 -7.98
N VAL A 131 -30.17 13.31 -8.46
CA VAL A 131 -28.81 13.81 -8.77
C VAL A 131 -27.97 13.92 -7.51
N ASP A 132 -28.52 14.47 -6.43
CA ASP A 132 -27.81 14.60 -5.16
C ASP A 132 -27.46 13.24 -4.56
N ARG A 133 -28.40 12.28 -4.66
CA ARG A 133 -28.16 10.89 -4.27
C ARG A 133 -27.04 10.24 -5.08
N ALA A 134 -27.03 10.42 -6.39
CA ALA A 134 -25.99 9.89 -7.27
C ALA A 134 -24.60 10.46 -6.94
N ARG A 135 -24.52 11.77 -6.65
CA ARG A 135 -23.28 12.43 -6.20
C ARG A 135 -22.80 11.88 -4.87
N HIS A 136 -23.70 11.75 -3.89
CA HIS A 136 -23.37 11.25 -2.56
C HIS A 136 -22.87 9.80 -2.61
N PHE A 137 -23.52 8.94 -3.41
CA PHE A 137 -23.10 7.56 -3.61
C PHE A 137 -21.72 7.46 -4.26
N THR A 138 -21.46 8.26 -5.30
CA THR A 138 -20.17 8.26 -6.00
C THR A 138 -19.04 8.70 -5.08
N SER A 139 -19.24 9.77 -4.30
CA SER A 139 -18.24 10.27 -3.35
C SER A 139 -17.90 9.25 -2.25
N SER A 140 -18.94 8.67 -1.63
CA SER A 140 -18.76 7.70 -0.55
C SER A 140 -18.12 6.40 -1.05
N TYR A 141 -18.55 5.91 -2.21
CA TYR A 141 -17.95 4.71 -2.83
C TYR A 141 -16.46 4.91 -3.14
N LEU A 142 -16.10 6.07 -3.73
CA LEU A 142 -14.70 6.41 -3.98
C LEU A 142 -13.89 6.51 -2.68
N HIS A 143 -14.47 7.04 -1.61
CA HIS A 143 -13.81 7.12 -0.31
C HIS A 143 -13.53 5.73 0.28
N ASP A 144 -14.50 4.83 0.24
CA ASP A 144 -14.36 3.46 0.75
C ASP A 144 -13.32 2.65 -0.04
N GLU A 145 -13.36 2.75 -1.38
CA GLU A 145 -12.37 2.09 -2.24
C GLU A 145 -10.95 2.61 -1.95
N LYS A 146 -10.80 3.92 -1.72
CA LYS A 146 -9.54 4.54 -1.28
C LYS A 146 -9.08 4.00 0.08
N MET A 147 -9.97 3.87 1.06
CA MET A 147 -9.62 3.35 2.39
C MET A 147 -9.17 1.89 2.36
N VAL A 148 -9.82 1.06 1.54
CA VAL A 148 -9.41 -0.34 1.35
C VAL A 148 -8.04 -0.41 0.66
N SER A 149 -7.82 0.42 -0.37
CA SER A 149 -6.53 0.52 -1.07
C SER A 149 -5.41 1.00 -0.14
N LEU A 150 -5.68 2.05 0.65
CA LEU A 150 -4.75 2.60 1.65
C LEU A 150 -4.42 1.56 2.73
N GLY A 151 -5.41 0.82 3.23
CA GLY A 151 -5.19 -0.26 4.20
C GLY A 151 -4.27 -1.36 3.67
N ARG A 152 -4.44 -1.76 2.40
CA ARG A 152 -3.52 -2.73 1.75
C ARG A 152 -2.11 -2.17 1.57
N LEU A 153 -1.98 -0.90 1.19
CA LEU A 153 -0.69 -0.23 1.06
C LEU A 153 0.00 -0.09 2.41
N ALA A 154 -0.72 0.31 3.46
CA ALA A 154 -0.22 0.44 4.82
C ALA A 154 0.29 -0.91 5.38
N ALA A 155 -0.45 -2.00 5.17
CA ALA A 155 -0.02 -3.33 5.58
C ALA A 155 1.25 -3.79 4.84
N GLY A 156 1.32 -3.55 3.53
CA GLY A 156 2.52 -3.84 2.74
C GLY A 156 3.73 -3.01 3.16
N LEU A 157 3.51 -1.73 3.42
CA LEU A 157 4.53 -0.81 3.89
C LEU A 157 5.06 -1.19 5.27
N ALA A 158 4.19 -1.55 6.21
CA ALA A 158 4.59 -1.99 7.54
C ALA A 158 5.52 -3.20 7.45
N HIS A 159 5.20 -4.17 6.58
CA HIS A 159 6.08 -5.30 6.33
C HIS A 159 7.43 -4.89 5.72
N GLU A 160 7.43 -3.97 4.75
CA GLU A 160 8.67 -3.50 4.12
C GLU A 160 9.52 -2.58 5.01
N LEU A 161 8.92 -1.89 5.99
CA LEU A 161 9.61 -1.11 7.04
C LEU A 161 10.21 -2.02 8.11
N ASN A 162 9.47 -3.04 8.54
CA ASN A 162 9.92 -3.98 9.57
C ASN A 162 11.19 -4.73 9.17
N ASN A 163 11.36 -5.02 7.88
CA ASN A 163 12.53 -5.74 7.37
C ASN A 163 13.87 -5.02 7.65
N PRO A 164 14.13 -3.79 7.13
CA PRO A 164 15.34 -3.05 7.42
C PRO A 164 15.43 -2.64 8.90
N ALA A 165 14.31 -2.34 9.58
CA ALA A 165 14.34 -2.03 11.02
C ALA A 165 14.84 -3.21 11.86
N SER A 166 14.42 -4.43 11.53
CA SER A 166 14.89 -5.65 12.18
C SER A 166 16.36 -5.93 11.88
N ALA A 167 16.80 -5.70 10.63
CA ALA A 167 18.21 -5.80 10.27
C ALA A 167 19.07 -4.80 11.06
N LEU A 168 18.66 -3.53 11.10
CA LEU A 168 19.32 -2.47 11.87
C LEU A 168 19.47 -2.85 13.34
N THR A 169 18.41 -3.35 13.97
CA THR A 169 18.43 -3.76 15.38
C THR A 169 19.40 -4.92 15.62
N ARG A 170 19.43 -5.91 14.73
CA ARG A 170 20.37 -7.04 14.82
C ARG A 170 21.81 -6.60 14.61
N SER A 171 22.10 -5.82 13.57
CA SER A 171 23.45 -5.34 13.27
C SER A 171 23.97 -4.41 14.38
N ALA A 172 23.11 -3.56 14.97
CA ALA A 172 23.47 -2.74 16.13
C ALA A 172 23.83 -3.59 17.36
N LYS A 173 23.08 -4.65 17.64
CA LYS A 173 23.39 -5.58 18.74
C LYS A 173 24.71 -6.33 18.49
N ALA A 174 24.93 -6.80 17.27
CA ALA A 174 26.17 -7.45 16.89
C ALA A 174 27.37 -6.50 16.95
N LEU A 175 27.19 -5.22 16.58
CA LEU A 175 28.23 -4.20 16.64
C LEU A 175 28.73 -3.98 18.06
N ALA A 176 27.82 -3.95 19.04
CA ALA A 176 28.19 -3.85 20.46
C ALA A 176 29.10 -5.01 20.91
N ALA A 177 28.82 -6.24 20.46
CA ALA A 177 29.69 -7.38 20.72
C ALA A 177 31.03 -7.28 19.96
N SER A 178 30.99 -6.87 18.69
CA SER A 178 32.17 -6.70 17.83
C SER A 178 33.17 -5.69 18.39
N ILE A 179 32.69 -4.58 18.96
CA ILE A 179 33.55 -3.59 19.66
C ILE A 179 34.31 -4.25 20.82
N GLY A 180 33.67 -5.14 21.56
CA GLY A 180 34.32 -5.92 22.62
C GLY A 180 35.42 -6.84 22.09
N SER A 181 35.17 -7.51 20.96
CA SER A 181 36.15 -8.36 20.28
C SER A 181 37.34 -7.56 19.74
N VAL A 182 37.10 -6.45 19.04
CA VAL A 182 38.17 -5.56 18.53
C VAL A 182 39.02 -5.02 19.66
N ARG A 183 38.41 -4.60 20.78
CA ARG A 183 39.17 -4.09 21.94
C ARG A 183 40.11 -5.16 22.51
N THR A 184 39.62 -6.40 22.62
CA THR A 184 40.42 -7.52 23.14
C THR A 184 41.55 -7.87 22.15
N ALA A 185 41.22 -8.03 20.87
CA ALA A 185 42.21 -8.32 19.84
C ALA A 185 43.26 -7.20 19.69
N SER A 186 42.86 -5.93 19.86
CA SER A 186 43.79 -4.79 19.81
C SER A 186 44.77 -4.81 20.97
N HIS A 187 44.32 -5.19 22.16
CA HIS A 187 45.19 -5.37 23.32
C HIS A 187 46.20 -6.51 23.09
N ASP A 188 45.72 -7.65 22.60
CA ASP A 188 46.58 -8.81 22.31
C ASP A 188 47.60 -8.51 21.20
N LEU A 189 47.19 -7.75 20.18
CA LEU A 189 48.07 -7.27 19.12
C LEU A 189 49.16 -6.33 19.66
N GLY A 190 48.79 -5.41 20.56
CA GLY A 190 49.75 -4.53 21.22
C GLY A 190 50.73 -5.28 22.13
N ALA A 191 50.30 -6.38 22.75
CA ALA A 191 51.13 -7.23 23.59
C ALA A 191 52.01 -8.22 22.80
N ALA A 192 51.77 -8.40 21.49
CA ALA A 192 52.48 -9.37 20.66
C ALA A 192 53.93 -8.98 20.33
N GLY A 193 54.35 -7.74 20.65
CA GLY A 193 55.73 -7.28 20.45
C GLY A 193 56.16 -7.19 18.99
N LEU A 194 55.22 -6.85 18.10
CA LEU A 194 55.46 -6.75 16.65
C LEU A 194 56.47 -5.65 16.30
N THR A 195 57.29 -5.89 15.28
CA THR A 195 58.16 -4.85 14.71
C THR A 195 57.35 -3.84 13.91
N MET A 196 57.96 -2.68 13.62
CA MET A 196 57.30 -1.64 12.82
C MET A 196 56.95 -2.13 11.40
N GLU A 197 57.79 -2.98 10.81
CA GLU A 197 57.57 -3.60 9.51
C GLU A 197 56.36 -4.56 9.54
N GLN A 198 56.21 -5.32 10.63
CA GLN A 198 55.08 -6.23 10.82
C GLN A 198 53.76 -5.47 11.01
N VAL A 199 53.78 -4.39 11.80
CA VAL A 199 52.62 -3.50 11.96
C VAL A 199 52.23 -2.86 10.62
N ALA A 200 53.22 -2.42 9.83
CA ALA A 200 52.97 -1.87 8.50
C ALA A 200 52.36 -2.90 7.54
N ALA A 201 52.79 -4.16 7.61
CA ALA A 201 52.20 -5.25 6.82
C ALA A 201 50.72 -5.48 7.17
N ILE A 202 50.37 -5.45 8.46
CA ILE A 202 48.97 -5.57 8.91
C ILE A 202 48.12 -4.40 8.42
N ASP A 203 48.62 -3.17 8.57
CA ASP A 203 47.87 -1.98 8.14
C ASP A 203 47.68 -1.94 6.61
N ALA A 204 48.65 -2.43 5.83
CA ALA A 204 48.48 -2.58 4.38
C ALA A 204 47.29 -3.49 4.01
N ILE A 205 47.14 -4.63 4.69
CA ILE A 205 46.00 -5.56 4.48
C ILE A 205 44.68 -4.89 4.86
N ARG A 206 44.67 -4.14 5.97
CA ARG A 206 43.51 -3.38 6.42
C ARG A 206 43.07 -2.33 5.40
N GLN A 207 44.01 -1.56 4.86
CA GLN A 207 43.73 -0.51 3.88
C GLN A 207 43.17 -1.05 2.56
N ILE A 208 43.66 -2.20 2.08
CA ILE A 208 43.13 -2.86 0.87
C ILE A 208 41.64 -3.17 1.03
N SER A 209 41.22 -3.61 2.23
CA SER A 209 39.84 -3.99 2.49
C SER A 209 38.91 -2.80 2.68
N ILE A 210 39.37 -1.75 3.38
CA ILE A 210 38.57 -0.52 3.62
C ILE A 210 38.40 0.32 2.34
N SER A 211 39.40 0.32 1.45
CA SER A 211 39.38 1.12 0.21
C SER A 211 38.53 0.49 -0.92
N SER A 212 38.18 -0.79 -0.80
CA SER A 212 37.22 -1.45 -1.71
C SER A 212 35.82 -0.83 -1.53
N ARG A 213 35.49 0.16 -2.37
CA ARG A 213 34.14 0.78 -2.43
C ARG A 213 33.09 -0.10 -3.09
N VAL A 214 33.50 -1.18 -3.76
CA VAL A 214 32.62 -2.10 -4.48
C VAL A 214 33.01 -3.51 -4.05
N GLN A 215 32.39 -4.00 -2.98
CA GLN A 215 32.42 -5.43 -2.69
C GLN A 215 31.92 -6.17 -3.92
N SER A 216 32.70 -7.15 -4.38
CA SER A 216 32.25 -8.03 -5.44
C SER A 216 30.98 -8.77 -4.97
N VAL A 217 29.89 -8.65 -5.73
CA VAL A 217 28.64 -9.36 -5.43
C VAL A 217 28.89 -10.84 -5.68
N ARG A 218 29.01 -11.61 -4.60
CA ARG A 218 29.15 -13.08 -4.65
C ARG A 218 27.80 -13.74 -4.45
N SER A 219 27.58 -14.83 -5.16
CA SER A 219 26.46 -15.73 -4.85
C SER A 219 26.67 -16.39 -3.47
N PRO A 220 25.59 -16.87 -2.82
CA PRO A 220 25.72 -17.58 -1.54
C PRO A 220 26.67 -18.78 -1.59
N LEU A 221 26.70 -19.51 -2.71
CA LEU A 221 27.58 -20.66 -2.89
C LEU A 221 29.05 -20.25 -3.01
N GLU A 222 29.36 -19.21 -3.81
CA GLU A 222 30.72 -18.68 -3.93
C GLU A 222 31.24 -18.12 -2.60
N GLN A 223 30.35 -17.53 -1.79
CA GLN A 223 30.71 -17.03 -0.47
C GLN A 223 31.06 -18.19 0.48
N GLU A 224 30.28 -19.27 0.49
CA GLU A 224 30.55 -20.46 1.30
C GLU A 224 31.88 -21.14 0.89
N ASP A 225 32.10 -21.29 -0.42
CA ASP A 225 33.34 -21.88 -0.96
C ASP A 225 34.57 -21.04 -0.59
N ARG A 226 34.42 -19.71 -0.60
CA ARG A 226 35.47 -18.77 -0.21
C ARG A 226 35.77 -18.86 1.29
N GLU A 227 34.74 -18.85 2.14
CA GLU A 227 34.91 -19.03 3.58
C GLU A 227 35.64 -20.33 3.89
N ARG A 228 35.22 -21.43 3.26
CA ARG A 228 35.86 -22.75 3.42
C ARG A 228 37.32 -22.73 2.99
N SER A 229 37.62 -22.05 1.88
CA SER A 229 38.99 -21.92 1.37
C SER A 229 39.88 -21.10 2.30
N ILE A 230 39.37 -20.00 2.85
CA ILE A 230 40.09 -19.20 3.86
C ILE A 230 40.25 -19.99 5.16
N ALA A 231 39.23 -20.70 5.63
CA ALA A 231 39.33 -21.55 6.82
C ALA A 231 40.43 -22.62 6.65
N ASN A 232 40.56 -23.20 5.46
CA ASN A 232 41.63 -24.15 5.15
C ASN A 232 43.01 -23.48 5.12
N TRP A 233 43.10 -22.25 4.59
CA TRP A 233 44.33 -21.47 4.61
C TRP A 233 44.77 -21.12 6.04
N LEU A 234 43.84 -20.68 6.89
CA LEU A 234 44.08 -20.36 8.30
C LEU A 234 44.62 -21.58 9.06
N LYS A 235 43.99 -22.75 8.88
CA LYS A 235 44.44 -24.00 9.51
C LYS A 235 45.86 -24.39 9.10
N LYS A 236 46.22 -24.22 7.82
CA LYS A 236 47.58 -24.51 7.32
C LYS A 236 48.65 -23.63 7.98
N HIS A 237 48.28 -22.42 8.40
CA HIS A 237 49.17 -21.46 9.06
C HIS A 237 49.05 -21.47 10.60
N GLY A 238 48.31 -22.42 11.18
CA GLY A 238 48.13 -22.52 12.63
C GLY A 238 47.24 -21.43 13.24
N ALA A 239 46.45 -20.72 12.43
CA ALA A 239 45.56 -19.66 12.86
C ALA A 239 44.14 -20.16 13.14
N ASN A 240 43.39 -19.40 13.94
CA ASN A 240 42.04 -19.71 14.37
C ASN A 240 41.05 -19.67 13.18
N PRO A 241 40.36 -20.77 12.86
CA PRO A 241 39.41 -20.81 11.75
C PRO A 241 38.19 -19.91 11.95
N ALA A 242 37.90 -19.43 13.16
CA ALA A 242 36.81 -18.49 13.43
C ALA A 242 37.00 -17.13 12.72
N ALA A 243 38.23 -16.78 12.31
CA ALA A 243 38.50 -15.60 11.51
C ALA A 243 38.07 -15.74 10.04
N ALA A 244 37.68 -16.94 9.58
CA ALA A 244 37.42 -17.20 8.17
C ALA A 244 36.24 -16.40 7.60
N GLU A 245 35.09 -16.40 8.30
CA GLU A 245 33.86 -15.73 7.84
C GLU A 245 34.09 -14.21 7.62
N PRO A 246 34.60 -13.43 8.60
CA PRO A 246 34.85 -12.01 8.39
C PRO A 246 35.87 -11.70 7.29
N LEU A 247 36.90 -12.53 7.15
CA LEU A 247 37.90 -12.36 6.09
C LEU A 247 37.30 -12.68 4.70
N ALA A 248 36.42 -13.68 4.62
CA ALA A 248 35.77 -14.08 3.37
C ALA A 248 34.80 -13.03 2.83
N GLU A 249 34.18 -12.23 3.71
CA GLU A 249 33.28 -11.13 3.33
C GLU A 249 34.03 -9.97 2.64
N THR A 250 35.36 -9.91 2.74
CA THR A 250 36.19 -8.92 2.04
C THR A 250 36.66 -9.40 0.67
N ASP A 251 37.29 -8.51 -0.10
CA ASP A 251 37.95 -8.84 -1.37
C ASP A 251 39.43 -9.26 -1.20
N LEU A 252 39.85 -9.65 0.01
CA LEU A 252 41.22 -10.08 0.27
C LEU A 252 41.63 -11.27 -0.61
N THR A 253 42.81 -11.17 -1.22
CA THR A 253 43.34 -12.26 -2.05
C THR A 253 44.22 -13.18 -1.21
N PHE A 254 44.32 -14.46 -1.62
CA PHE A 254 45.27 -15.39 -0.99
C PHE A 254 46.71 -14.88 -1.07
N ASN A 255 47.08 -14.20 -2.16
CA ASN A 255 48.40 -13.56 -2.29
C ASN A 255 48.65 -12.50 -1.20
N ALA A 256 47.64 -11.70 -0.84
CA ALA A 256 47.76 -10.74 0.25
C ALA A 256 47.91 -11.43 1.62
N LEU A 257 47.17 -12.53 1.84
CA LEU A 257 47.31 -13.36 3.04
C LEU A 257 48.69 -14.02 3.13
N ASP A 258 49.20 -14.54 2.00
CA ASP A 258 50.53 -15.16 1.90
C ASP A 258 51.66 -14.14 2.14
N GLN A 259 51.50 -12.90 1.66
CA GLN A 259 52.42 -11.79 1.96
C GLN A 259 52.44 -11.47 3.45
N LEU A 260 51.29 -11.45 4.11
CA LEU A 260 51.21 -11.25 5.56
C LEU A 260 51.90 -12.40 6.32
N ALA A 261 51.64 -13.65 5.91
CA ALA A 261 52.26 -14.83 6.51
C ALA A 261 53.78 -14.92 6.26
N SER A 262 54.29 -14.25 5.23
CA SER A 262 55.74 -14.14 4.99
C SER A 262 56.43 -13.14 5.92
N ALA A 263 55.68 -12.16 6.45
CA ALA A 263 56.19 -11.13 7.36
C ALA A 263 55.97 -11.47 8.84
N ILE A 264 54.93 -12.24 9.15
CA ILE A 264 54.50 -12.59 10.50
C ILE A 264 54.19 -14.08 10.55
N ASP A 265 54.75 -14.79 11.53
CA ASP A 265 54.58 -16.22 11.70
C ASP A 265 54.03 -16.61 13.08
N GLY A 266 53.66 -17.89 13.20
CA GLY A 266 53.22 -18.50 14.45
C GLY A 266 52.07 -17.76 15.14
N LYS A 267 52.21 -17.56 16.45
CA LYS A 267 51.17 -16.96 17.29
C LYS A 267 50.91 -15.48 16.95
N ALA A 268 51.92 -14.77 16.47
CA ALA A 268 51.77 -13.37 16.08
C ALA A 268 50.86 -13.22 14.84
N LEU A 269 50.96 -14.16 13.89
CA LEU A 269 50.10 -14.20 12.71
C LEU A 269 48.64 -14.47 13.09
N ASP A 270 48.40 -15.42 14.00
CA ASP A 270 47.05 -15.69 14.52
C ASP A 270 46.42 -14.46 15.18
N ILE A 271 47.17 -13.79 16.06
CA ILE A 271 46.71 -12.55 16.72
C ILE A 271 46.38 -11.46 15.69
N ALA A 272 47.22 -11.28 14.67
CA ALA A 272 46.99 -10.31 13.61
C ALA A 272 45.72 -10.63 12.79
N LEU A 273 45.51 -11.89 12.43
CA LEU A 273 44.34 -12.33 11.66
C LEU A 273 43.04 -12.23 12.47
N VAL A 274 43.07 -12.56 13.76
CA VAL A 274 41.93 -12.38 14.67
C VAL A 274 41.58 -10.89 14.80
N TRP A 275 42.59 -10.03 14.90
CA TRP A 275 42.38 -8.58 14.94
C TRP A 275 41.78 -8.05 13.63
N LEU A 276 42.34 -8.42 12.47
CA LEU A 276 41.80 -8.03 11.17
C LEU A 276 40.35 -8.49 10.99
N ALA A 277 40.03 -9.73 11.36
CA ALA A 277 38.67 -10.25 11.29
C ALA A 277 37.69 -9.46 12.18
N ALA A 278 38.10 -9.07 13.38
CA ALA A 278 37.29 -8.25 14.27
C ALA A 278 37.09 -6.81 13.72
N ASP A 279 38.14 -6.21 13.15
CA ASP A 279 38.08 -4.88 12.52
C ASP A 279 37.12 -4.89 11.33
N PHE A 280 37.24 -5.88 10.43
CA PHE A 280 36.35 -6.02 9.28
C PHE A 280 34.90 -6.29 9.67
N SER A 281 34.65 -7.13 10.67
CA SER A 281 33.30 -7.36 11.20
C SER A 281 32.66 -6.06 11.70
N THR A 282 33.43 -5.22 12.39
CA THR A 282 32.97 -3.94 12.93
C THR A 282 32.62 -2.96 11.81
N HIS A 283 33.48 -2.86 10.79
CA HIS A 283 33.23 -2.03 9.63
C HIS A 283 32.00 -2.49 8.84
N ARG A 284 31.84 -3.81 8.60
CA ARG A 284 30.66 -4.36 7.92
C ARG A 284 29.37 -4.06 8.68
N LEU A 285 29.33 -4.33 9.99
CA LEU A 285 28.13 -4.09 10.80
C LEU A 285 27.73 -2.61 10.80
N THR A 286 28.71 -1.71 10.79
CA THR A 286 28.46 -0.27 10.64
C THR A 286 27.85 0.06 9.28
N ALA A 287 28.37 -0.52 8.20
CA ALA A 287 27.82 -0.33 6.85
C ALA A 287 26.38 -0.86 6.72
N GLU A 288 26.08 -2.04 7.30
CA GLU A 288 24.73 -2.61 7.32
C GLU A 288 23.72 -1.72 8.05
N ILE A 289 24.13 -1.16 9.20
CA ILE A 289 23.28 -0.21 9.94
C ILE A 289 22.99 1.02 9.08
N GLN A 290 24.00 1.56 8.41
CA GLN A 290 23.85 2.72 7.54
C GLN A 290 22.93 2.43 6.35
N GLU A 291 23.08 1.28 5.69
CA GLU A 291 22.21 0.86 4.60
C GLU A 291 20.76 0.67 5.08
N ALA A 292 20.56 -0.04 6.18
CA ALA A 292 19.24 -0.29 6.74
C ALA A 292 18.56 1.02 7.17
N ALA A 293 19.29 1.93 7.83
CA ALA A 293 18.76 3.25 8.22
C ALA A 293 18.38 4.10 7.01
N SER A 294 19.24 4.14 5.99
CA SER A 294 18.97 4.85 4.73
C SER A 294 17.72 4.31 4.04
N ARG A 295 17.55 2.99 4.06
CA ARG A 295 16.38 2.34 3.49
C ARG A 295 15.10 2.65 4.26
N VAL A 296 15.14 2.69 5.60
CA VAL A 296 14.01 3.15 6.43
C VAL A 296 13.66 4.59 6.09
N TYR A 297 14.65 5.49 6.03
CA TYR A 297 14.45 6.89 5.70
C TYR A 297 13.77 7.08 4.33
N ASN A 298 14.31 6.43 3.29
CA ASN A 298 13.76 6.52 1.94
C ASN A 298 12.31 5.98 1.88
N LEU A 299 12.03 4.88 2.59
CA LEU A 299 10.70 4.31 2.62
C LEU A 299 9.69 5.23 3.31
N VAL A 300 10.07 5.87 4.43
CA VAL A 300 9.22 6.87 5.12
C VAL A 300 9.04 8.14 4.26
N ALA A 301 10.10 8.60 3.60
CA ALA A 301 10.05 9.78 2.73
C ALA A 301 9.05 9.59 1.58
N SER A 302 9.11 8.47 0.88
CA SER A 302 8.17 8.16 -0.21
C SER A 302 6.73 8.05 0.28
N VAL A 303 6.49 7.59 1.51
CA VAL A 303 5.12 7.51 2.07
C VAL A 303 4.56 8.88 2.42
N LYS A 304 5.40 9.79 2.93
CA LYS A 304 4.99 11.14 3.26
C LYS A 304 4.47 11.88 2.02
N GLY A 305 5.09 11.67 0.86
CA GLY A 305 4.61 12.18 -0.44
C GLY A 305 3.20 11.69 -0.81
N PHE A 306 2.87 10.44 -0.50
CA PHE A 306 1.52 9.91 -0.71
C PHE A 306 0.47 10.54 0.22
N THR A 307 0.80 10.77 1.48
CA THR A 307 -0.17 11.31 2.47
C THR A 307 -0.45 12.81 2.29
N GLN A 308 0.46 13.57 1.68
CA GLN A 308 0.24 15.00 1.43
C GLN A 308 -0.64 15.28 0.21
N MET A 309 -0.61 14.43 -0.82
CA MET A 309 -1.49 14.55 -1.99
C MET A 309 -2.98 14.45 -1.61
N ASP A 310 -3.33 13.73 -0.54
CA ASP A 310 -4.72 13.53 -0.10
C ASP A 310 -5.29 14.69 0.75
N ARG A 311 -4.46 15.66 1.19
CA ARG A 311 -4.89 16.79 2.04
C ARG A 311 -5.21 18.08 1.27
N ALA A 312 -4.88 18.15 -0.01
CA ALA A 312 -5.10 19.36 -0.80
C ALA A 312 -6.57 19.45 -1.23
N SER A 313 -7.34 20.29 -0.54
CA SER A 313 -8.72 20.68 -0.95
C SER A 313 -8.74 21.55 -2.21
N VAL A 314 -7.57 21.94 -2.72
CA VAL A 314 -7.36 22.74 -3.93
C VAL A 314 -6.42 21.94 -4.86
N PRO A 315 -6.67 21.86 -6.18
CA PRO A 315 -5.74 21.23 -7.11
C PRO A 315 -4.41 22.01 -7.11
N GLU A 316 -3.41 21.50 -6.42
CA GLU A 316 -2.05 22.02 -6.48
C GLU A 316 -1.28 21.32 -7.61
N PRO A 317 -0.28 21.99 -8.22
CA PRO A 317 0.60 21.35 -9.20
C PRO A 317 1.29 20.14 -8.55
N VAL A 318 0.92 18.94 -8.97
CA VAL A 318 1.54 17.70 -8.50
C VAL A 318 2.78 17.43 -9.35
N ASP A 319 3.91 17.22 -8.68
CA ASP A 319 5.12 16.74 -9.34
C ASP A 319 4.97 15.25 -9.67
N ILE A 320 4.57 14.98 -10.92
CA ILE A 320 4.35 13.63 -11.45
C ILE A 320 5.66 12.82 -11.46
N GLU A 321 6.80 13.47 -11.70
CA GLU A 321 8.09 12.78 -11.77
C GLU A 321 8.51 12.27 -10.38
N GLN A 322 8.33 13.10 -9.35
CA GLN A 322 8.54 12.70 -7.97
C GLN A 322 7.56 11.58 -7.55
N GLY A 323 6.27 11.71 -7.86
CA GLY A 323 5.26 10.70 -7.51
C GLY A 323 5.50 9.32 -8.18
N LEU A 324 6.04 9.31 -9.39
CA LEU A 324 6.43 8.07 -10.09
C LEU A 324 7.70 7.47 -9.50
N THR A 325 8.67 8.31 -9.13
CA THR A 325 9.89 7.87 -8.44
C THR A 325 9.55 7.20 -7.11
N ASP A 326 8.69 7.82 -6.31
CA ASP A 326 8.20 7.23 -5.04
C ASP A 326 7.47 5.90 -5.26
N THR A 327 6.70 5.79 -6.36
CA THR A 327 6.03 4.54 -6.73
C THR A 327 7.03 3.44 -7.06
N VAL A 328 8.10 3.76 -7.79
CA VAL A 328 9.17 2.81 -8.11
C VAL A 328 9.93 2.38 -6.86
N VAL A 329 10.20 3.29 -5.92
CA VAL A 329 10.84 2.97 -4.63
C VAL A 329 9.99 1.97 -3.85
N ILE A 330 8.67 2.22 -3.74
CA ILE A 330 7.74 1.32 -3.03
C ILE A 330 7.66 -0.05 -3.72
N LEU A 331 7.57 -0.08 -5.05
CA LEU A 331 7.46 -1.33 -5.83
C LEU A 331 8.79 -2.09 -5.98
N GLY A 332 9.93 -1.41 -5.85
CA GLY A 332 11.28 -1.97 -5.98
C GLY A 332 11.52 -3.15 -5.04
N SER A 333 10.98 -3.08 -3.83
CA SER A 333 11.06 -4.17 -2.85
C SER A 333 10.34 -5.45 -3.31
N LYS A 334 9.13 -5.31 -3.87
CA LYS A 334 8.35 -6.44 -4.43
C LYS A 334 8.97 -6.98 -5.72
N ALA A 335 9.56 -6.10 -6.53
CA ALA A 335 10.25 -6.46 -7.76
C ALA A 335 11.51 -7.29 -7.46
N ARG A 336 12.35 -6.88 -6.50
CA ARG A 336 13.52 -7.66 -6.04
C ARG A 336 13.15 -9.05 -5.53
N LYS A 337 12.05 -9.19 -4.76
CA LYS A 337 11.54 -10.50 -4.32
C LYS A 337 11.16 -11.45 -5.47
N ARG A 338 11.00 -10.92 -6.68
CA ARG A 338 10.67 -11.67 -7.90
C ARG A 338 11.78 -11.58 -8.96
N SER A 339 12.98 -11.13 -8.59
CA SER A 339 14.13 -10.94 -9.49
C SER A 339 13.84 -9.98 -10.67
N VAL A 340 13.02 -8.96 -10.43
CA VAL A 340 12.62 -7.97 -11.44
C VAL A 340 13.32 -6.64 -11.17
N SER A 341 13.92 -6.07 -12.20
CA SER A 341 14.44 -4.69 -12.17
C SER A 341 13.37 -3.71 -12.61
N LEU A 342 13.23 -2.59 -11.89
CA LEU A 342 12.33 -1.50 -12.23
C LEU A 342 13.16 -0.30 -12.65
N SER A 343 12.89 0.24 -13.84
CA SER A 343 13.47 1.51 -14.29
C SER A 343 12.36 2.49 -14.66
N LEU A 344 12.56 3.76 -14.31
CA LEU A 344 11.66 4.85 -14.70
C LEU A 344 12.33 5.63 -15.83
N ARG A 345 11.62 5.84 -16.93
CA ARG A 345 12.01 6.77 -17.99
C ARG A 345 10.93 7.82 -18.14
N THR A 346 11.25 9.06 -17.80
CA THR A 346 10.39 10.23 -18.01
C THR A 346 10.78 10.91 -19.32
N GLU A 347 9.79 11.25 -20.15
CA GLU A 347 10.00 12.14 -21.30
C GLU A 347 9.73 13.58 -20.86
N PRO A 348 10.52 14.58 -21.29
CA PRO A 348 10.30 15.97 -20.92
C PRO A 348 8.94 16.47 -21.44
N PRO A 349 8.24 17.34 -20.68
CA PRO A 349 6.91 17.81 -21.04
C PRO A 349 6.92 18.62 -22.35
N ARG A 350 6.06 18.25 -23.31
CA ARG A 350 5.78 19.04 -24.54
C ARG A 350 4.40 19.73 -24.43
N PRO A 351 4.31 21.07 -24.52
CA PRO A 351 3.01 21.75 -24.62
C PRO A 351 2.33 21.41 -25.97
N PRO A 352 0.99 21.23 -26.04
CA PRO A 352 -0.03 21.57 -25.04
C PRO A 352 -0.60 20.35 -24.27
N ARG A 353 0.11 19.21 -24.21
CA ARG A 353 -0.38 18.01 -23.50
C ARG A 353 0.29 17.91 -22.14
N ALA A 354 -0.51 17.71 -21.08
CA ALA A 354 -0.03 17.29 -19.78
C ALA A 354 0.92 16.08 -19.95
N GLY A 355 2.06 16.10 -19.26
CA GLY A 355 3.14 15.14 -19.44
C GLY A 355 2.65 13.70 -19.34
N VAL A 356 2.92 12.90 -20.38
CA VAL A 356 2.64 11.46 -20.36
C VAL A 356 3.91 10.76 -19.89
N ALA A 357 3.92 10.29 -18.65
CA ALA A 357 5.03 9.47 -18.17
C ALA A 357 4.82 8.00 -18.57
N ARG A 358 5.86 7.38 -19.15
CA ARG A 358 5.81 6.00 -19.62
C ARG A 358 6.64 5.11 -18.70
N LEU A 359 5.97 4.45 -17.76
CA LEU A 359 6.60 3.39 -16.95
C LEU A 359 6.95 2.19 -17.85
N SER A 360 8.23 1.88 -17.95
CA SER A 360 8.73 0.71 -18.70
C SER A 360 9.21 -0.34 -17.69
N LEU A 361 8.50 -1.47 -17.62
CA LEU A 361 8.91 -2.64 -16.87
C LEU A 361 9.85 -3.47 -17.77
N SER A 362 11.16 -3.40 -17.51
CA SER A 362 12.13 -4.30 -18.14
C SER A 362 12.36 -5.50 -17.22
N ALA A 363 11.71 -6.61 -17.54
CA ALA A 363 12.00 -7.90 -16.94
C ALA A 363 12.84 -8.71 -17.92
N GLU A 364 14.12 -8.92 -17.64
CA GLU A 364 14.83 -10.06 -18.22
C GLU A 364 14.20 -11.32 -17.60
N GLU A 365 13.40 -12.02 -18.41
CA GLU A 365 12.76 -13.31 -18.13
C GLU A 365 11.74 -13.36 -16.97
N ILE A 366 10.47 -13.06 -17.25
CA ILE A 366 9.34 -13.52 -16.43
C ILE A 366 8.31 -14.26 -17.31
N PRO A 367 7.90 -15.49 -16.95
CA PRO A 367 6.79 -16.19 -17.59
C PRO A 367 5.48 -15.39 -17.54
N GLN A 368 4.68 -15.47 -18.61
CA GLN A 368 3.48 -14.63 -18.83
C GLN A 368 2.42 -14.65 -17.70
N ASP A 369 2.47 -15.63 -16.78
CA ASP A 369 1.52 -15.79 -15.68
C ASP A 369 1.70 -14.76 -14.54
N LYS A 370 2.93 -14.32 -14.27
CA LYS A 370 3.24 -13.41 -13.14
C LYS A 370 3.01 -11.93 -13.46
N ALA A 371 3.00 -11.56 -14.73
CA ALA A 371 2.80 -10.18 -15.20
C ALA A 371 1.42 -9.62 -14.81
N GLN A 372 0.37 -10.45 -14.85
CA GLN A 372 -1.03 -10.03 -14.60
C GLN A 372 -1.30 -9.50 -13.18
N SER A 373 -0.45 -9.80 -12.20
CA SER A 373 -0.60 -9.33 -10.82
C SER A 373 -0.09 -7.90 -10.56
N ILE A 374 0.72 -7.33 -11.47
CA ILE A 374 1.38 -6.02 -11.29
C ILE A 374 0.64 -4.91 -12.06
N PHE A 375 0.05 -5.24 -13.21
CA PHE A 375 -0.65 -4.29 -14.09
C PHE A 375 -1.85 -3.52 -13.49
N PRO A 376 -2.66 -4.08 -12.56
CA PRO A 376 -3.83 -3.35 -12.02
C PRO A 376 -3.45 -2.09 -11.22
N VAL A 377 -2.31 -2.10 -10.53
CA VAL A 377 -1.83 -0.97 -9.71
C VAL A 377 -1.33 0.18 -10.59
N LEU A 378 -0.79 -0.14 -11.78
CA LEU A 378 -0.28 0.85 -12.74
C LEU A 378 -1.37 1.48 -13.61
N ARG A 379 -2.41 0.73 -14.00
CA ARG A 379 -3.48 1.24 -14.87
C ARG A 379 -4.42 2.25 -14.20
N ALA A 380 -4.59 2.19 -12.88
CA ALA A 380 -5.47 3.09 -12.15
C ALA A 380 -4.96 4.56 -12.11
N ARG A 381 -3.66 4.80 -12.35
CA ARG A 381 -3.02 6.11 -12.15
C ARG A 381 -2.75 6.94 -13.42
N CYS A 382 -2.80 6.35 -14.61
CA CYS A 382 -2.60 7.09 -15.87
C CYS A 382 -3.89 7.70 -16.44
N ARG A 383 -5.03 7.61 -15.74
CA ARG A 383 -6.33 8.13 -16.20
C ARG A 383 -6.93 9.23 -15.31
N SER A 384 -6.30 9.56 -14.19
CA SER A 384 -6.56 10.78 -13.40
C SER A 384 -5.55 11.84 -13.80
#